data_AF-A0A7S7QFM9-F1
#
_entry.id   AF-A0A7S7QFM9-F1
#
_cell.length_a   1.000
_cell.length_b   1.000
_cell.length_c   1.000
_cell.angle_alpha   90.00
_cell.angle_beta   90.00
_cell.angle_gamma   90.00
#
_symmetry.space_group_name_H-M   'P 1'
#
loop_
_entity.id
_entity.type
_entity.pdbx_description
1 polymer ?
#
loop_
_entity_poly.entity_id
_entity_poly.type
_entity_poly.pdbx_seq_one_letter_code
_entity_poly.pdbx_strand_id
1 'polypeptide(L)'
;MTFPDTDGQPQPITPAQAISADDTPISTICSEAPAESADRGSVYGRYISSAAWQTSPARLAELEASGHRCRLCFASRREARLEVHHRTYRNFRCELAEDLTTLCHPCHLGVTGMERFRKYARSPFKPPPPTPAAPPPPALFDYRSPLEIT
;
A
#
# COMPACT_ATOMS: atom_id res chain seq x y z
N MET A 1 -25.00 -52.48 10.96
CA MET A 1 -25.63 -51.22 11.45
C MET A 1 -25.63 -50.29 10.25
N THR A 2 -26.81 -50.14 9.65
CA THR A 2 -27.00 -49.57 8.30
C THR A 2 -27.56 -48.16 8.48
N PHE A 3 -26.84 -47.15 8.00
CA PHE A 3 -27.29 -45.75 8.01
C PHE A 3 -27.99 -45.45 6.68
N PRO A 4 -29.17 -44.80 6.66
CA PRO A 4 -29.84 -44.46 5.42
C PRO A 4 -29.22 -43.23 4.76
N ASP A 5 -28.94 -43.36 3.47
CA ASP A 5 -28.60 -42.26 2.55
C ASP A 5 -29.74 -41.24 2.51
N THR A 6 -29.41 -39.96 2.72
CA THR A 6 -30.34 -38.85 2.51
C THR A 6 -29.98 -38.18 1.19
N ASP A 7 -30.71 -38.56 0.14
CA ASP A 7 -30.71 -37.88 -1.16
C ASP A 7 -31.23 -36.45 -1.01
N GLY A 8 -30.32 -35.50 -0.89
CA GLY A 8 -30.57 -34.06 -0.95
C GLY A 8 -30.11 -33.48 -2.29
N GLN A 9 -30.82 -33.80 -3.37
CA GLN A 9 -30.57 -33.23 -4.69
C GLN A 9 -30.74 -31.69 -4.69
N PRO A 10 -29.74 -30.89 -5.07
CA PRO A 10 -29.93 -29.45 -5.25
C PRO A 10 -30.74 -29.15 -6.52
N GLN A 11 -31.74 -28.29 -6.38
CA GLN A 11 -32.63 -27.86 -7.47
C GLN A 11 -31.87 -26.97 -8.49
N PRO A 12 -32.14 -27.10 -9.81
CA PRO A 12 -31.53 -26.24 -10.82
C PRO A 12 -32.17 -24.86 -10.84
N ILE A 13 -31.35 -23.82 -10.67
CA ILE A 13 -31.76 -22.43 -10.89
C ILE A 13 -31.79 -22.13 -12.39
N THR A 14 -32.97 -21.76 -12.89
CA THR A 14 -33.16 -21.24 -14.26
C THR A 14 -33.18 -19.70 -14.23
N PRO A 15 -32.76 -19.01 -15.31
CA PRO A 15 -32.67 -17.56 -15.34
C PRO A 15 -33.96 -16.94 -15.88
N ALA A 16 -34.53 -15.97 -15.16
CA ALA A 16 -35.65 -15.15 -15.64
C ALA A 16 -35.37 -13.65 -15.37
N GLN A 17 -34.81 -13.05 -16.41
CA GLN A 17 -35.01 -11.70 -16.96
C GLN A 17 -35.53 -10.54 -16.08
N ALA A 18 -34.71 -9.49 -16.11
CA ALA A 18 -35.03 -8.09 -16.46
C ALA A 18 -36.16 -7.38 -15.69
N ILE A 19 -35.74 -6.46 -14.80
CA ILE A 19 -36.43 -5.21 -14.54
C ILE A 19 -35.54 -4.04 -14.94
N SER A 20 -36.19 -3.05 -15.51
CA SER A 20 -35.62 -1.98 -16.34
C SER A 20 -35.28 -0.74 -15.54
N ALA A 21 -34.16 -0.11 -15.93
CA ALA A 21 -33.92 1.33 -16.03
C ALA A 21 -34.59 2.26 -15.01
N ASP A 22 -33.84 2.63 -13.96
CA ASP A 22 -33.51 4.04 -13.69
C ASP A 22 -32.30 4.16 -12.74
N ASP A 23 -31.23 3.41 -13.01
CA ASP A 23 -29.96 3.57 -12.32
C ASP A 23 -29.15 4.67 -13.02
N THR A 24 -29.34 5.90 -12.55
CA THR A 24 -28.36 6.94 -12.82
C THR A 24 -27.05 6.52 -12.14
N PRO A 25 -25.94 6.26 -12.87
CA PRO A 25 -24.72 5.83 -12.22
C PRO A 25 -24.19 6.97 -11.35
N ILE A 26 -24.04 6.73 -10.05
CA ILE A 26 -23.16 7.49 -9.16
C ILE A 26 -21.72 7.16 -9.58
N SER A 27 -21.34 7.57 -10.80
CA SER A 27 -19.97 7.55 -11.33
C SER A 27 -19.55 8.93 -11.82
N THR A 28 -20.40 9.94 -11.65
CA THR A 28 -20.21 11.30 -12.21
C THR A 28 -19.45 12.25 -11.28
N ILE A 29 -18.65 11.75 -10.33
CA ILE A 29 -17.72 12.61 -9.56
C ILE A 29 -16.28 12.14 -9.67
N CYS A 30 -15.83 11.80 -10.88
CA CYS A 30 -14.41 11.71 -11.23
C CYS A 30 -14.16 12.54 -12.51
N SER A 31 -14.47 13.84 -12.48
CA SER A 31 -14.19 14.82 -13.56
C SER A 31 -14.15 16.21 -12.91
N GLU A 32 -13.17 17.09 -13.03
CA GLU A 32 -11.86 17.18 -13.71
C GLU A 32 -10.93 17.97 -12.75
N ALA A 33 -9.61 17.78 -12.83
CA ALA A 33 -8.65 18.67 -12.16
C ALA A 33 -7.66 19.21 -13.20
N PRO A 34 -7.35 20.52 -13.20
CA PRO A 34 -6.41 21.09 -14.15
C PRO A 34 -4.98 20.65 -13.80
N ALA A 35 -4.21 20.44 -14.87
CA ALA A 35 -2.81 20.08 -14.80
C ALA A 35 -1.95 21.31 -14.52
N GLU A 36 -1.30 21.35 -13.36
CA GLU A 36 -0.10 22.15 -13.14
C GLU A 36 0.89 21.42 -12.23
N SER A 37 2.18 21.50 -12.58
CA SER A 37 3.26 20.58 -12.20
C SER A 37 3.71 20.70 -10.73
N ALA A 38 2.87 20.19 -9.82
CA ALA A 38 3.30 19.92 -8.45
C ALA A 38 4.09 18.60 -8.40
N ASP A 39 5.16 18.57 -7.60
CA ASP A 39 5.91 17.36 -7.28
C ASP A 39 4.93 16.21 -6.96
N ARG A 40 5.06 15.07 -7.66
CA ARG A 40 4.13 13.93 -7.53
C ARG A 40 4.06 13.43 -6.08
N GLY A 41 5.15 13.57 -5.32
CA GLY A 41 5.20 13.27 -3.89
C GLY A 41 4.34 14.23 -3.06
N SER A 42 4.49 15.53 -3.27
CA SER A 42 3.67 16.58 -2.66
C SER A 42 2.17 16.42 -2.96
N VAL A 43 1.83 16.10 -4.20
CA VAL A 43 0.43 15.86 -4.61
C VAL A 43 -0.17 14.66 -3.90
N TYR A 44 0.59 13.57 -3.80
CA TYR A 44 0.18 12.37 -3.07
C TYR A 44 -0.01 12.65 -1.58
N GLY A 45 0.96 13.31 -0.95
CA GLY A 45 0.92 13.66 0.47
C GLY A 45 -0.30 14.53 0.81
N ARG A 46 -0.62 15.50 -0.04
CA ARG A 46 -1.84 16.32 0.12
C ARG A 46 -3.12 15.51 -0.05
N TYR A 47 -3.16 14.58 -0.99
CA TYR A 47 -4.33 13.73 -1.20
C TYR A 47 -4.57 12.80 0.00
N ILE A 48 -3.56 12.06 0.43
CA ILE A 48 -3.70 11.07 1.52
C ILE A 48 -3.99 11.73 2.89
N SER A 49 -3.66 13.01 3.05
CA SER A 49 -4.01 13.80 4.24
C SER A 49 -5.36 14.52 4.12
N SER A 50 -5.98 14.53 2.95
CA SER A 50 -7.24 15.25 2.69
C SER A 50 -8.46 14.57 3.30
N ALA A 51 -9.50 15.36 3.55
CA ALA A 51 -10.82 14.85 3.93
C ALA A 51 -11.37 13.87 2.88
N ALA A 52 -11.16 14.15 1.58
CA ALA A 52 -11.61 13.31 0.48
C ALA A 52 -11.10 11.87 0.60
N TRP A 53 -9.83 11.67 0.97
CA TRP A 53 -9.29 10.34 1.24
C TRP A 53 -9.90 9.73 2.51
N GLN A 54 -9.94 10.48 3.61
CA GLN A 54 -10.41 9.97 4.92
C GLN A 54 -11.86 9.49 4.87
N THR A 55 -12.71 10.19 4.13
CA THR A 55 -14.14 9.88 3.96
C THR A 55 -14.43 9.14 2.65
N SER A 56 -13.40 8.68 1.92
CA SER A 56 -13.63 7.96 0.66
C SER A 56 -14.43 6.68 0.91
N PRO A 57 -15.49 6.40 0.11
CA PRO A 57 -16.30 5.21 0.27
C PRO A 57 -15.47 3.92 0.20
N ALA A 58 -14.49 3.86 -0.69
CA ALA A 58 -13.61 2.69 -0.84
C ALA A 58 -12.76 2.42 0.41
N ARG A 59 -12.19 3.47 1.03
CA ARG A 59 -11.41 3.33 2.26
C ARG A 59 -12.28 2.85 3.41
N LEU A 60 -13.48 3.42 3.56
CA LEU A 60 -14.41 3.03 4.62
C LEU A 60 -14.91 1.60 4.41
N ALA A 61 -15.24 1.23 3.18
CA ALA A 61 -15.67 -0.12 2.82
C ALA A 61 -14.59 -1.18 3.12
N GLU A 62 -13.31 -0.93 2.82
CA GLU A 62 -12.24 -1.88 3.16
C GLU A 62 -11.99 -1.97 4.67
N LEU A 63 -12.13 -0.88 5.43
CA LEU A 63 -12.04 -0.92 6.89
C LEU A 63 -13.18 -1.72 7.53
N GLU A 64 -14.39 -1.59 6.99
CA GLU A 64 -15.57 -2.35 7.43
C GLU A 64 -15.45 -3.82 7.04
N ALA A 65 -15.07 -4.11 5.79
CA ALA A 65 -14.89 -5.47 5.29
C ALA A 65 -13.76 -6.22 6.01
N SER A 66 -12.77 -5.51 6.59
CA SER A 66 -11.74 -6.12 7.43
C SER A 66 -12.17 -6.32 8.89
N GLY A 67 -13.37 -5.87 9.26
CA GLY A 67 -13.86 -5.85 10.64
C GLY A 67 -13.00 -4.96 11.53
N HIS A 68 -12.41 -3.89 10.99
CA HIS A 68 -11.41 -3.06 11.66
C HIS A 68 -10.26 -3.87 12.26
N ARG A 69 -9.72 -4.80 11.48
CA ARG A 69 -8.54 -5.60 11.82
C ARG A 69 -7.52 -5.60 10.70
N CYS A 70 -6.26 -5.82 11.06
CA CYS A 70 -5.19 -6.05 10.10
C CYS A 70 -5.47 -7.35 9.30
N ARG A 71 -5.46 -7.28 7.97
CA ARG A 71 -5.66 -8.45 7.10
C ARG A 71 -4.49 -9.45 7.13
N LEU A 72 -3.32 -9.05 7.65
CA LEU A 72 -2.13 -9.91 7.73
C LEU A 72 -1.94 -10.57 9.08
N CYS A 73 -2.03 -9.82 10.17
CA CYS A 73 -1.77 -10.35 11.52
C CYS A 73 -3.01 -10.36 12.43
N PHE A 74 -4.18 -9.95 11.92
CA PHE A 74 -5.45 -9.90 12.65
C PHE A 74 -5.52 -8.94 13.87
N ALA A 75 -4.46 -8.15 14.09
CA ALA A 75 -4.42 -7.15 15.15
C ALA A 75 -5.58 -6.15 15.04
N SER A 76 -6.21 -5.87 16.18
CA SER A 76 -7.29 -4.88 16.27
C SER A 76 -6.75 -3.45 16.38
N ARG A 77 -7.64 -2.47 16.21
CA ARG A 77 -7.32 -1.04 16.47
C ARG A 77 -6.83 -0.77 17.90
N ARG A 78 -7.15 -1.64 18.87
CA ARG A 78 -6.71 -1.52 20.26
C ARG A 78 -5.24 -1.93 20.44
N GLU A 79 -4.75 -2.85 19.62
CA GLU A 79 -3.38 -3.36 19.68
C GLU A 79 -2.42 -2.53 18.83
N ALA A 80 -2.87 -2.06 17.66
CA ALA A 80 -2.05 -1.28 16.75
C ALA A 80 -2.88 -0.28 15.93
N ARG A 81 -2.25 0.82 15.53
CA ARG A 81 -2.85 1.78 14.59
C ARG A 81 -3.12 1.10 13.25
N LEU A 82 -4.36 1.16 12.78
CA LEU A 82 -4.76 0.66 11.47
C LEU A 82 -4.63 1.74 10.41
N GLU A 83 -4.09 1.34 9.26
CA GLU A 83 -3.83 2.13 8.07
C GLU A 83 -4.37 1.36 6.86
N VAL A 84 -4.72 2.07 5.80
CA VAL A 84 -5.16 1.47 4.54
C VAL A 84 -4.02 1.58 3.54
N HIS A 85 -3.50 0.43 3.12
CA HIS A 85 -2.41 0.31 2.15
C HIS A 85 -2.99 0.18 0.73
N HIS A 86 -2.37 0.84 -0.24
CA HIS A 86 -2.71 0.68 -1.65
C HIS A 86 -2.02 -0.56 -2.21
N ARG A 87 -2.80 -1.58 -2.60
CA ARG A 87 -2.32 -2.75 -3.33
C ARG A 87 -1.95 -2.40 -4.77
N THR A 88 -2.66 -1.44 -5.33
CA THR A 88 -2.43 -0.87 -6.66
C THR A 88 -2.79 0.61 -6.66
N TYR A 89 -2.12 1.38 -7.52
CA TYR A 89 -2.37 2.82 -7.71
C TYR A 89 -3.11 3.10 -9.03
N ARG A 90 -3.70 2.07 -9.67
CA ARG A 90 -4.34 2.17 -10.99
C ARG A 90 -5.45 3.23 -11.02
N ASN A 91 -6.27 3.27 -9.98
CA ASN A 91 -7.43 4.16 -9.88
C ASN A 91 -7.18 5.28 -8.86
N PHE A 92 -5.97 5.86 -8.83
CA PHE A 92 -5.63 6.90 -7.85
C PHE A 92 -6.63 8.08 -7.91
N ARG A 93 -7.18 8.46 -6.75
CA ARG A 93 -8.31 9.40 -6.53
C ARG A 93 -9.72 8.89 -6.86
N CYS A 94 -9.84 7.70 -7.42
CA CYS A 94 -11.10 7.01 -7.70
C CYS A 94 -10.95 5.53 -7.29
N GLU A 95 -10.34 5.27 -6.13
CA GLU A 95 -9.96 3.93 -5.70
C GLU A 95 -11.18 3.03 -5.51
N LEU A 96 -11.03 1.75 -5.81
CA LEU A 96 -12.00 0.70 -5.45
C LEU A 96 -11.60 0.06 -4.12
N ALA A 97 -12.55 -0.55 -3.41
CA ALA A 97 -12.25 -1.25 -2.16
C ALA A 97 -11.19 -2.36 -2.35
N GLU A 98 -11.19 -3.01 -3.52
CA GLU A 98 -10.22 -4.05 -3.88
C GLU A 98 -8.80 -3.54 -4.14
N ASP A 99 -8.64 -2.25 -4.47
CA ASP A 99 -7.35 -1.60 -4.65
C ASP A 99 -6.64 -1.37 -3.31
N LEU A 100 -7.37 -1.52 -2.21
CA LEU A 100 -6.97 -1.17 -0.87
C LEU A 100 -6.89 -2.41 0.03
N THR A 101 -6.12 -2.32 1.12
CA THR A 101 -6.10 -3.35 2.15
C THR A 101 -5.83 -2.75 3.53
N THR A 102 -6.60 -3.15 4.53
CA THR A 102 -6.40 -2.71 5.91
C THR A 102 -5.24 -3.45 6.57
N LEU A 103 -4.21 -2.71 6.99
CA LEU A 103 -3.04 -3.22 7.69
C LEU A 103 -2.83 -2.46 9.01
N CYS A 104 -2.25 -3.12 10.01
CA CYS A 104 -1.67 -2.38 11.13
C CYS A 104 -0.35 -1.71 10.70
N HIS A 105 0.03 -0.64 11.39
CA HIS A 105 1.24 0.13 11.07
C HIS A 105 2.52 -0.72 10.91
N PRO A 106 2.83 -1.70 11.79
CA PRO A 106 3.99 -2.58 11.59
C PRO A 106 3.92 -3.40 10.29
N CYS A 107 2.76 -3.99 9.99
CA CYS A 107 2.54 -4.73 8.75
C CYS A 107 2.61 -3.81 7.52
N HIS A 108 2.09 -2.59 7.63
CA HIS A 108 2.16 -1.58 6.57
C HIS A 108 3.62 -1.24 6.22
N LEU A 109 4.47 -1.02 7.22
CA LEU A 109 5.92 -0.81 7.03
C LEU A 109 6.59 -2.02 6.38
N GLY A 110 6.28 -3.24 6.85
CA GLY A 110 6.81 -4.48 6.30
C GLY A 110 6.48 -4.67 4.83
N VAL A 111 5.22 -4.47 4.45
CA VAL A 111 4.76 -4.57 3.05
C VAL A 111 5.42 -3.48 2.19
N THR A 112 5.44 -2.23 2.66
CA THR A 112 6.10 -1.12 1.95
C THR A 112 7.58 -1.41 1.72
N GLY A 113 8.28 -1.96 2.73
CA GLY A 113 9.69 -2.36 2.63
C GLY A 113 9.90 -3.46 1.60
N MET A 114 9.08 -4.52 1.64
CA MET A 114 9.11 -5.61 0.67
C MET A 114 8.86 -5.12 -0.76
N GLU A 115 7.87 -4.26 -0.99
CA GLU A 115 7.56 -3.70 -2.31
C GLU A 115 8.71 -2.86 -2.86
N ARG A 116 9.30 -2.00 -2.02
CA ARG A 116 10.49 -1.21 -2.38
C ARG A 116 11.68 -2.10 -2.72
N PHE A 117 11.95 -3.12 -1.89
CA PHE A 117 13.02 -4.07 -2.16
C PHE A 117 12.83 -4.78 -3.50
N ARG A 118 11.63 -5.31 -3.78
CA ARG A 118 11.31 -5.95 -5.07
C ARG A 118 11.49 -5.01 -6.26
N LYS A 119 11.07 -3.74 -6.11
CA LYS A 119 11.25 -2.72 -7.14
C LYS A 119 12.72 -2.44 -7.42
N TYR A 120 13.53 -2.25 -6.38
CA TYR A 120 14.95 -1.94 -6.53
C TYR A 120 15.76 -3.13 -7.01
N ALA A 121 15.43 -4.35 -6.56
CA ALA A 121 16.05 -5.59 -7.05
C ALA A 121 15.79 -5.83 -8.55
N ARG A 122 14.66 -5.35 -9.08
CA ARG A 122 14.33 -5.42 -10.51
C ARG A 122 14.87 -4.24 -11.33
N SER A 123 15.27 -3.15 -10.69
CA SER A 123 15.82 -1.99 -11.39
C SER A 123 17.23 -2.32 -11.89
N PRO A 124 17.61 -1.93 -13.12
CA PRO A 124 19.00 -2.04 -13.53
C PRO A 124 19.87 -1.25 -12.55
N PHE A 125 20.96 -1.86 -12.10
CA PHE A 125 21.93 -1.17 -11.27
C PHE A 125 22.49 0.01 -12.06
N LYS A 126 22.20 1.23 -11.59
CA LYS A 126 22.85 2.43 -12.08
C LYS A 126 24.04 2.67 -11.14
N PRO A 127 25.30 2.50 -11.59
CA PRO A 127 26.43 2.81 -10.73
C PRO A 127 26.28 4.26 -10.27
N PRO A 128 26.60 4.56 -9.00
CA PRO A 128 26.64 5.94 -8.56
C PRO A 128 27.58 6.72 -9.49
N PRO A 129 27.34 8.02 -9.72
CA PRO A 129 28.34 8.85 -10.40
C PRO A 129 29.67 8.68 -9.65
N PRO A 130 30.81 8.67 -10.35
CA PRO A 130 32.10 8.59 -9.68
C PRO A 130 32.18 9.73 -8.68
N THR A 131 32.18 9.42 -7.39
CA THR A 131 32.47 10.42 -6.37
C THR A 131 33.93 10.80 -6.53
N PRO A 132 34.29 12.10 -6.50
CA PRO A 132 35.69 12.48 -6.40
C PRO A 132 36.27 11.72 -5.20
N ALA A 133 37.45 11.12 -5.39
CA ALA A 133 38.12 10.38 -4.33
C ALA A 133 38.13 11.25 -3.07
N ALA A 134 37.52 10.76 -2.00
CA ALA A 134 37.65 11.42 -0.71
C ALA A 134 39.16 11.59 -0.44
N PRO A 135 39.60 12.75 0.08
CA PRO A 135 40.99 12.89 0.50
C PRO A 135 41.31 11.73 1.46
N PRO A 136 42.52 11.17 1.39
CA PRO A 136 42.90 10.10 2.31
C PRO A 136 42.64 10.59 3.74
N PRO A 137 42.13 9.72 4.64
CA PRO A 137 42.00 10.09 6.02
C PRO A 137 43.36 10.58 6.55
N PRO A 138 43.40 11.57 7.45
CA PRO A 138 44.65 11.99 8.06
C PRO A 138 45.35 10.76 8.65
N ALA A 139 46.67 10.69 8.50
CA ALA A 139 47.46 9.61 9.08
C ALA A 139 47.19 9.58 10.59
N LEU A 140 46.52 8.54 11.07
CA LEU A 140 46.19 8.39 12.49
C LEU A 140 47.42 8.04 13.34
N PHE A 141 48.54 7.70 12.70
CA PHE A 141 49.82 7.46 13.36
C PHE A 141 50.94 8.10 12.55
N ASP A 142 51.49 9.21 13.07
CA ASP A 142 52.82 9.68 12.69
C ASP A 142 53.86 8.71 13.27
N TYR A 143 54.20 7.66 12.53
CA TYR A 143 55.25 6.68 12.89
C TYR A 143 56.68 7.27 12.91
N ARG A 144 56.81 8.60 12.97
CA ARG A 144 58.11 9.30 12.96
C ARG A 144 58.27 10.22 14.16
N SER A 145 57.84 9.78 15.34
CA SER A 145 58.40 10.28 16.59
C SER A 145 59.52 9.34 17.01
N PRO A 146 60.81 9.73 16.88
CA PRO A 146 61.90 8.96 17.48
C PRO A 146 61.65 8.90 18.98
N LEU A 147 61.61 7.70 19.54
CA LEU A 147 61.72 7.53 20.98
C LEU A 147 63.13 7.95 21.37
N GLU A 148 63.29 9.18 21.87
CA GLU A 148 64.51 9.60 22.56
C GLU A 148 64.60 8.78 23.86
N ILE A 149 65.34 7.68 23.79
CA ILE A 149 65.72 6.88 24.95
C ILE A 149 66.99 7.55 25.51
N THR A 150 66.84 8.31 26.60
CA THR A 150 67.94 8.75 27.47
C THR A 150 68.29 7.65 28.47
#